data_AF-A0A2N5IUG2-F1
#
_entry.id   AF-A0A2N5IUG2-F1
#
_cell.length_a   1.000
_cell.length_b   1.000
_cell.length_c   1.000
_cell.angle_alpha   90.00
_cell.angle_beta   90.00
_cell.angle_gamma   90.00
#
_symmetry.space_group_name_H-M   'P 1'
#
loop_
_entity.id
_entity.type
_entity.pdbx_description
1 polymer ?
#
loop_
_entity_poly.entity_id
_entity_poly.type
_entity_poly.pdbx_seq_one_letter_code
_entity_poly.pdbx_strand_id
1 'polypeptide(L)'
;MAEEHSGGNATSKLDSTIEAKRAIAIKAREQALQAKADAVRAKAQFKAEAIRAKAEEKARKKLAKAENRALKIEGIAPAEMARKIRLDVHGRPKPAMRGWIHAVASPLSLAAGIVLICLAQGVGLKWACAVFMTASLTLFTNSACYHLGDWSPHVTDVLRRIDHVNIFLLIAGTYTPVSFALEPFWRNFIIISMWSCTLIALIIHVIWINAPRWLYTVVYIVFGIYGLAFMMLFWNSPYAGPAVVILLCAGGACYILGAIVYALRKPDPWPRIFGFHEIFHCGTVAGYACHMVAIYMVIVALWN
;
A
#
# COMPACT_ATOMS: atom_id res chain seq x y z
N MET A 1 89.44 -5.02 23.66
CA MET A 1 88.25 -4.50 24.36
C MET A 1 87.77 -3.30 23.54
N ALA A 2 87.05 -3.41 22.42
CA ALA A 2 85.76 -4.04 22.13
C ALA A 2 84.72 -3.81 23.24
N GLU A 3 83.60 -3.17 22.84
CA GLU A 3 82.37 -2.84 23.60
C GLU A 3 82.37 -1.55 24.46
N GLU A 4 82.20 -0.37 23.84
CA GLU A 4 81.40 0.72 24.47
C GLU A 4 80.94 1.86 23.53
N HIS A 5 80.91 1.68 22.20
CA HIS A 5 80.57 2.76 21.25
C HIS A 5 79.34 2.53 20.36
N SER A 6 78.51 1.53 20.66
CA SER A 6 77.29 1.22 19.87
C SER A 6 75.97 1.59 20.59
N GLY A 7 75.97 1.74 21.92
CA GLY A 7 74.75 1.89 22.72
C GLY A 7 74.05 3.27 22.68
N GLY A 8 74.80 4.36 22.45
CA GLY A 8 74.27 5.73 22.51
C GLY A 8 73.50 6.20 21.25
N ASN A 9 73.78 5.60 20.09
CA ASN A 9 73.15 6.00 18.81
C ASN A 9 71.77 5.36 18.61
N ALA A 10 71.58 4.14 19.13
CA ALA A 10 70.31 3.42 19.06
C ALA A 10 69.23 4.00 20.01
N THR A 11 69.64 4.42 21.21
CA THR A 11 68.77 5.04 22.22
C THR A 11 68.29 6.43 21.79
N SER A 12 69.19 7.29 21.29
CA SER A 12 68.85 8.61 20.73
C SER A 12 67.85 8.56 19.56
N LYS A 13 68.02 7.59 18.64
CA LYS A 13 67.07 7.37 17.53
C LYS A 13 65.72 6.84 18.00
N LEU A 14 65.70 6.01 19.04
CA LEU A 14 64.47 5.49 19.64
C LEU A 14 63.69 6.61 20.35
N ASP A 15 64.37 7.45 21.13
CA ASP A 15 63.78 8.58 21.84
C ASP A 15 63.19 9.63 20.89
N SER A 16 63.93 10.01 19.84
CA SER A 16 63.42 10.92 18.80
C SER A 16 62.21 10.36 18.03
N THR A 17 62.18 9.04 17.79
CA THR A 17 61.03 8.38 17.17
C THR A 17 59.81 8.37 18.10
N ILE A 18 60.02 8.18 19.41
CA ILE A 18 58.96 8.21 20.42
C ILE A 18 58.39 9.63 20.56
N GLU A 19 59.25 10.65 20.56
CA GLU A 19 58.83 12.07 20.60
C GLU A 19 58.04 12.47 19.36
N ALA A 20 58.49 12.08 18.17
CA ALA A 20 57.75 12.32 16.93
C ALA A 20 56.36 11.65 16.93
N LYS A 21 56.27 10.41 17.41
CA LYS A 21 54.99 9.70 17.58
C LYS A 21 54.07 10.39 18.60
N ARG A 22 54.62 10.88 19.72
CA ARG A 22 53.86 11.65 20.73
C ARG A 22 53.33 12.96 20.14
N ALA A 23 54.14 13.70 19.39
CA ALA A 23 53.72 14.94 18.73
C ALA A 23 52.58 14.70 17.71
N ILE A 24 52.67 13.63 16.92
CA ILE A 24 51.61 13.23 15.99
C ILE A 24 50.33 12.87 16.75
N ALA A 25 50.43 12.12 17.85
CA ALA A 25 49.27 11.73 18.66
C ALA A 25 48.58 12.95 19.32
N ILE A 26 49.36 13.93 19.79
CA ILE A 26 48.83 15.18 20.35
C ILE A 26 48.09 15.97 19.27
N LYS A 27 48.70 16.17 18.10
CA LYS A 27 48.09 16.88 16.97
C LYS A 27 46.80 16.18 16.48
N ALA A 28 46.80 14.85 16.41
CA ALA A 28 45.62 14.07 16.05
C ALA A 28 44.50 14.22 17.09
N ARG A 29 44.85 14.26 18.38
CA ARG A 29 43.89 14.50 19.46
C ARG A 29 43.28 15.91 19.41
N GLU A 30 44.09 16.94 19.13
CA GLU A 30 43.61 18.31 18.94
C GLU A 30 42.67 18.43 17.74
N GLN A 31 43.04 17.83 16.60
CA GLN A 31 42.17 17.80 15.42
C GLN A 31 40.85 17.07 15.69
N ALA A 32 40.88 15.96 16.42
CA ALA A 32 39.66 15.24 16.82
C ALA A 32 38.76 16.06 17.75
N LEU A 33 39.35 16.82 18.69
CA LEU A 33 38.61 17.72 19.58
C LEU A 33 37.98 18.89 18.79
N GLN A 34 38.72 19.48 17.85
CA GLN A 34 38.23 20.54 16.97
C GLN A 34 37.05 20.04 16.13
N ALA A 35 37.19 18.89 15.46
CA ALA A 35 36.15 18.28 14.65
C ALA A 35 34.89 17.96 15.48
N LYS A 36 35.06 17.50 16.73
CA LYS A 36 33.94 17.27 17.65
C LYS A 36 33.24 18.56 18.05
N ALA A 37 33.99 19.64 18.29
CA ALA A 37 33.43 20.96 18.59
C ALA A 37 32.63 21.53 17.41
N ASP A 38 33.16 21.40 16.19
CA ASP A 38 32.50 21.88 14.97
C ASP A 38 31.23 21.07 14.66
N ALA A 39 31.26 19.74 14.87
CA ALA A 39 30.06 18.90 14.74
C ALA A 39 28.95 19.31 15.73
N VAL A 40 29.31 19.66 16.97
CA VAL A 40 28.35 20.15 17.98
C VAL A 40 27.77 21.50 17.56
N ARG A 41 28.61 22.42 17.05
CA ARG A 41 28.16 23.74 16.55
C ARG A 41 27.23 23.61 15.35
N ALA A 42 27.57 22.78 14.37
CA ALA A 42 26.73 22.52 13.20
C ALA A 42 25.37 21.94 13.60
N LYS A 43 25.34 20.98 14.53
CA LYS A 43 24.09 20.42 15.07
C LYS A 43 23.25 21.46 15.78
N ALA A 44 23.87 22.38 16.53
CA ALA A 44 23.17 23.48 17.19
C ALA A 44 22.57 24.47 16.18
N GLN A 45 23.31 24.81 15.12
CA GLN A 45 22.85 25.69 14.05
C GLN A 45 21.66 25.10 13.30
N PHE A 46 21.74 23.84 12.86
CA PHE A 46 20.62 23.15 12.21
C PHE A 46 19.35 23.14 13.08
N LYS A 47 19.50 22.90 14.39
CA LYS A 47 18.37 22.92 15.33
C LYS A 47 17.77 24.33 15.44
N ALA A 48 18.60 25.36 15.48
CA ALA A 48 18.15 26.74 15.53
C ALA A 48 17.40 27.16 14.24
N GLU A 49 17.91 26.78 13.08
CA GLU A 49 17.26 27.02 11.78
C GLU A 49 15.91 26.31 11.67
N ALA A 50 15.83 25.04 12.11
CA ALA A 50 14.57 24.30 12.12
C ALA A 50 13.51 24.96 13.02
N ILE A 51 13.92 25.49 14.17
CA ILE A 51 13.02 26.24 15.07
C ILE A 51 12.55 27.53 14.41
N ARG A 52 13.47 28.28 13.77
CA ARG A 52 13.14 29.53 13.04
C ARG A 52 12.16 29.28 11.90
N ALA A 53 12.43 28.28 11.05
CA ALA A 53 11.53 27.91 9.95
C ALA A 53 10.12 27.56 10.44
N LYS A 54 10.02 26.82 11.54
CA LYS A 54 8.73 26.46 12.15
C LYS A 54 8.01 27.67 12.74
N ALA A 55 8.75 28.61 13.33
CA ALA A 55 8.21 29.86 13.85
C ALA A 55 7.69 30.77 12.73
N GLU A 56 8.44 30.91 11.63
CA GLU A 56 8.06 31.66 10.44
C GLU A 56 6.81 31.07 9.77
N GLU A 57 6.73 29.74 9.65
CA GLU A 57 5.54 29.08 9.10
C GLU A 57 4.29 29.35 9.96
N LYS A 58 4.44 29.31 11.29
CA LYS A 58 3.35 29.61 12.23
C LYS A 58 2.95 31.09 12.16
N ALA A 59 3.91 32.00 12.04
CA ALA A 59 3.68 33.43 11.87
C ALA A 59 2.92 33.71 10.58
N ARG A 60 3.36 33.14 9.45
CA ARG A 60 2.70 33.22 8.14
C ARG A 60 1.26 32.72 8.19
N LYS A 61 1.01 31.57 8.84
CA LYS A 61 -0.36 31.05 9.03
C LYS A 61 -1.24 31.98 9.87
N LYS A 62 -0.69 32.59 10.92
CA LYS A 62 -1.41 33.58 11.74
C LYS A 62 -1.73 34.85 10.96
N LEU A 63 -0.77 35.37 10.19
CA LEU A 63 -0.94 36.55 9.33
C LEU A 63 -2.02 36.27 8.28
N ALA A 64 -1.94 35.16 7.55
CA ALA A 64 -2.96 34.77 6.57
C ALA A 64 -4.36 34.64 7.20
N LYS A 65 -4.47 34.13 8.44
CA LYS A 65 -5.74 34.05 9.16
C LYS A 65 -6.25 35.43 9.59
N ALA A 66 -5.36 36.34 9.98
CA ALA A 66 -5.70 37.71 10.35
C ALA A 66 -6.15 38.52 9.12
N GLU A 67 -5.44 38.41 8.00
CA GLU A 67 -5.83 38.98 6.69
C GLU A 67 -7.21 38.49 6.26
N ASN A 68 -7.46 37.17 6.29
CA ASN A 68 -8.77 36.62 5.96
C ASN A 68 -9.89 37.12 6.89
N ARG A 69 -9.57 37.43 8.16
CA ARG A 69 -10.53 38.01 9.10
C ARG A 69 -10.77 39.49 8.81
N ALA A 70 -9.73 40.25 8.44
CA ALA A 70 -9.84 41.65 8.04
C ALA A 70 -10.68 41.80 6.76
N LEU A 71 -10.41 40.99 5.72
CA LEU A 71 -11.19 40.97 4.48
C LEU A 71 -12.69 40.70 4.74
N LYS A 72 -13.01 39.76 5.66
CA LYS A 72 -14.40 39.50 6.07
C LYS A 72 -15.07 40.68 6.77
N ILE A 73 -14.33 41.46 7.56
CA ILE A 73 -14.85 42.65 8.25
C ILE A 73 -15.11 43.76 7.22
N GLU A 74 -14.25 43.88 6.22
CA GLU A 74 -14.35 44.85 5.12
C GLU A 74 -15.44 44.49 4.09
N GLY A 75 -16.15 43.36 4.24
CA GLY A 75 -17.17 42.90 3.30
C GLY A 75 -16.60 42.42 1.96
N ILE A 76 -15.28 42.34 1.84
CA ILE A 76 -14.59 41.78 0.68
C ILE A 76 -14.63 40.25 0.85
N ALA A 77 -15.36 39.56 -0.02
CA ALA A 77 -15.30 38.11 -0.06
C ALA A 77 -13.82 37.72 -0.18
N PRO A 78 -13.26 36.96 0.79
CA PRO A 78 -11.88 36.51 0.68
C PRO A 78 -11.74 35.85 -0.68
N ALA A 79 -10.68 36.16 -1.43
CA ALA A 79 -10.38 35.50 -2.69
C ALA A 79 -10.59 34.00 -2.45
N GLU A 80 -11.66 33.45 -3.05
CA GLU A 80 -12.12 32.09 -2.78
C GLU A 80 -10.88 31.23 -2.97
N MET A 81 -10.32 30.71 -1.87
CA MET A 81 -8.99 30.12 -1.90
C MET A 81 -9.11 28.93 -2.82
N ALA A 82 -8.74 29.12 -4.09
CA ALA A 82 -9.21 28.28 -5.19
C ALA A 82 -8.91 26.86 -4.80
N ARG A 83 -9.96 26.10 -4.47
CA ARG A 83 -9.80 24.80 -3.82
C ARG A 83 -8.88 24.01 -4.71
N LYS A 84 -7.65 23.70 -4.26
CA LYS A 84 -6.62 23.06 -5.09
C LYS A 84 -7.28 21.89 -5.81
N ILE A 85 -7.55 22.06 -7.10
CA ILE A 85 -8.28 21.05 -7.87
C ILE A 85 -7.32 19.88 -7.98
N ARG A 86 -7.62 18.77 -7.31
CA ARG A 86 -6.82 17.56 -7.42
C ARG A 86 -6.98 17.07 -8.85
N LEU A 87 -5.91 17.02 -9.61
CA LEU A 87 -5.93 16.49 -10.97
C LEU A 87 -5.53 15.01 -10.96
N ASP A 88 -6.09 14.24 -11.87
CA ASP A 88 -5.61 12.90 -12.20
C ASP A 88 -4.38 12.98 -13.10
N VAL A 89 -3.82 11.81 -13.44
CA VAL A 89 -2.64 11.70 -14.32
C VAL A 89 -2.86 12.21 -15.74
N HIS A 90 -4.10 12.47 -16.11
CA HIS A 90 -4.49 13.04 -17.40
C HIS A 90 -4.85 14.52 -17.29
N GLY A 91 -4.58 15.16 -16.14
CA GLY A 91 -4.88 16.57 -15.91
C GLY A 91 -6.37 16.85 -15.70
N ARG A 92 -7.20 15.84 -15.40
CA ARG A 92 -8.65 16.00 -15.20
C ARG A 92 -8.97 16.17 -13.72
N PRO A 93 -9.97 16.98 -13.34
CA PRO A 93 -10.42 17.08 -11.96
C PRO A 93 -10.84 15.73 -11.38
N LYS A 94 -10.21 15.31 -10.27
CA LYS A 94 -10.61 14.15 -9.48
C LYS A 94 -11.87 14.51 -8.68
N PRO A 95 -12.91 13.66 -8.68
CA PRO A 95 -14.03 13.81 -7.76
C PRO A 95 -13.59 13.87 -6.29
N ALA A 96 -14.38 14.51 -5.43
CA ALA A 96 -14.05 14.67 -4.02
C ALA A 96 -13.87 13.32 -3.29
N MET A 97 -14.71 12.32 -3.62
CA MET A 97 -14.68 10.99 -3.00
C MET A 97 -13.63 10.03 -3.62
N ARG A 98 -12.87 10.47 -4.62
CA ARG A 98 -11.85 9.65 -5.27
C ARG A 98 -10.87 9.08 -4.24
N GLY A 99 -10.82 7.75 -4.15
CA GLY A 99 -9.95 7.01 -3.23
C GLY A 99 -10.48 6.85 -1.80
N TRP A 100 -11.43 7.67 -1.34
CA TRP A 100 -11.93 7.63 0.04
C TRP A 100 -12.70 6.34 0.38
N ILE A 101 -13.45 5.80 -0.57
CA ILE A 101 -14.19 4.53 -0.37
C ILE A 101 -13.24 3.40 0.02
N HIS A 102 -12.13 3.25 -0.72
CA HIS A 102 -11.11 2.25 -0.41
C HIS A 102 -10.27 2.61 0.83
N ALA A 103 -10.08 3.91 1.11
CA ALA A 103 -9.42 4.34 2.33
C ALA A 103 -10.20 3.95 3.59
N VAL A 104 -11.54 3.99 3.55
CA VAL A 104 -12.40 3.49 4.62
C VAL A 104 -12.45 1.96 4.62
N ALA A 105 -12.50 1.32 3.46
CA ALA A 105 -12.50 -0.14 3.36
C ALA A 105 -11.21 -0.78 3.88
N SER A 106 -10.05 -0.12 3.76
CA SER A 106 -8.75 -0.64 4.21
C SER A 106 -8.73 -1.06 5.70
N PRO A 107 -9.00 -0.18 6.68
CA PRO A 107 -9.02 -0.58 8.10
C PRO A 107 -10.14 -1.57 8.42
N LEU A 108 -11.28 -1.50 7.73
CA LEU A 108 -12.37 -2.47 7.90
C LEU A 108 -11.94 -3.86 7.40
N SER A 109 -11.21 -3.93 6.29
CA SER A 109 -10.70 -5.19 5.73
C SER A 109 -9.65 -5.83 6.63
N LEU A 110 -8.80 -5.03 7.28
CA LEU A 110 -7.85 -5.50 8.27
C LEU A 110 -8.57 -6.07 9.49
N ALA A 111 -9.52 -5.32 10.07
CA ALA A 111 -10.28 -5.77 11.23
C ALA A 111 -11.05 -7.08 10.94
N ALA A 112 -11.75 -7.13 9.80
CA ALA A 112 -12.45 -8.33 9.35
C ALA A 112 -11.49 -9.50 9.09
N GLY A 113 -10.31 -9.26 8.51
CA GLY A 113 -9.31 -10.31 8.31
C GLY A 113 -8.72 -10.85 9.62
N ILE A 114 -8.48 -9.99 10.61
CA ILE A 114 -8.00 -10.40 11.94
C ILE A 114 -9.02 -11.32 12.61
N VAL A 115 -10.29 -10.91 12.64
CA VAL A 115 -11.36 -11.73 13.23
C VAL A 115 -11.46 -13.08 12.49
N LEU A 116 -11.37 -13.07 11.15
CA LEU A 116 -11.37 -14.29 10.35
C LEU A 116 -10.25 -15.28 10.75
N ILE A 117 -9.02 -14.78 10.95
CA ILE A 117 -7.87 -15.59 11.39
C ILE A 117 -8.07 -16.11 12.81
N CYS A 118 -8.66 -15.32 13.70
CA CYS A 118 -8.98 -15.74 15.07
C CYS A 118 -10.00 -16.89 15.10
N LEU A 119 -10.99 -16.86 14.21
CA LEU A 119 -12.04 -17.89 14.09
C LEU A 119 -11.58 -19.16 13.36
N ALA A 120 -10.56 -19.08 12.52
CA ALA A 120 -10.03 -20.22 11.78
C ALA A 120 -9.38 -21.26 12.70
N GLN A 121 -9.78 -22.53 12.56
CA GLN A 121 -9.19 -23.66 13.29
C GLN A 121 -8.09 -24.35 12.47
N GLY A 122 -6.95 -24.62 13.11
CA GLY A 122 -5.80 -25.26 12.47
C GLY A 122 -4.89 -24.31 11.68
N VAL A 123 -3.62 -24.70 11.56
CA VAL A 123 -2.56 -23.85 10.99
C VAL A 123 -2.81 -23.53 9.51
N GLY A 124 -3.27 -24.50 8.72
CA GLY A 124 -3.52 -24.32 7.29
C GLY A 124 -4.60 -23.28 6.99
N LEU A 125 -5.74 -23.36 7.66
CA LEU A 125 -6.85 -22.43 7.46
C LEU A 125 -6.51 -21.02 7.96
N LYS A 126 -5.75 -20.90 9.06
CA LYS A 126 -5.24 -19.60 9.54
C LYS A 126 -4.35 -18.91 8.50
N TRP A 127 -3.44 -19.65 7.87
CA TRP A 127 -2.63 -19.11 6.78
C TRP A 127 -3.47 -18.74 5.57
N ALA A 128 -4.46 -19.55 5.20
CA ALA A 128 -5.39 -19.22 4.12
C ALA A 128 -6.15 -17.91 4.38
N CYS A 129 -6.60 -17.68 5.61
CA CYS A 129 -7.24 -16.43 6.03
C CYS A 129 -6.25 -15.25 6.03
N ALA A 130 -5.00 -15.46 6.46
CA ALA A 130 -3.95 -14.44 6.42
C ALA A 130 -3.63 -14.01 4.99
N VAL A 131 -3.61 -14.95 4.03
CA VAL A 131 -3.46 -14.66 2.61
C VAL A 131 -4.60 -13.79 2.10
N PHE A 132 -5.85 -14.14 2.40
CA PHE A 132 -7.01 -13.33 2.01
C PHE A 132 -7.00 -11.93 2.65
N MET A 133 -6.70 -11.83 3.94
CA MET A 133 -6.54 -10.55 4.64
C MET A 133 -5.46 -9.69 3.97
N THR A 134 -4.30 -10.28 3.66
CA THR A 134 -3.18 -9.54 3.06
C THR A 134 -3.54 -9.06 1.65
N ALA A 135 -4.19 -9.90 0.84
CA ALA A 135 -4.64 -9.55 -0.50
C ALA A 135 -5.67 -8.40 -0.48
N SER A 136 -6.68 -8.49 0.38
CA SER A 136 -7.72 -7.45 0.52
C SER A 136 -7.16 -6.15 1.09
N LEU A 137 -6.33 -6.22 2.12
CA LEU A 137 -5.67 -5.04 2.70
C LEU A 137 -4.78 -4.35 1.67
N THR A 138 -4.00 -5.12 0.90
CA THR A 138 -3.12 -4.58 -0.15
C THR A 138 -3.93 -3.92 -1.24
N LEU A 139 -5.04 -4.53 -1.69
CA LEU A 139 -5.94 -3.94 -2.67
C LEU A 139 -6.48 -2.59 -2.20
N PHE A 140 -7.14 -2.54 -1.04
CA PHE A 140 -7.79 -1.32 -0.59
C PHE A 140 -6.79 -0.24 -0.21
N THR A 141 -5.69 -0.60 0.42
CA THR A 141 -4.65 0.35 0.83
C THR A 141 -3.92 0.93 -0.38
N ASN A 142 -3.48 0.08 -1.33
CA ASN A 142 -2.83 0.57 -2.54
C ASN A 142 -3.77 1.47 -3.34
N SER A 143 -5.03 1.07 -3.50
CA SER A 143 -6.01 1.85 -4.26
C SER A 143 -6.31 3.20 -3.60
N ALA A 144 -6.41 3.22 -2.26
CA ALA A 144 -6.54 4.46 -1.51
C ALA A 144 -5.32 5.37 -1.71
N CYS A 145 -4.10 4.84 -1.54
CA CYS A 145 -2.85 5.58 -1.74
C CYS A 145 -2.72 6.13 -3.17
N TYR A 146 -2.99 5.30 -4.18
CA TYR A 146 -2.97 5.66 -5.59
C TYR A 146 -3.89 6.85 -5.89
N HIS A 147 -5.11 6.82 -5.36
CA HIS A 147 -6.12 7.82 -5.70
C HIS A 147 -6.06 9.09 -4.86
N LEU A 148 -5.72 8.99 -3.58
CA LEU A 148 -5.66 10.13 -2.66
C LEU A 148 -4.38 10.95 -2.82
N GLY A 149 -3.27 10.32 -3.17
CA GLY A 149 -1.98 11.00 -3.24
C GLY A 149 -1.80 11.89 -4.48
N ASP A 150 -0.88 12.83 -4.33
CA ASP A 150 -0.38 13.75 -5.36
C ASP A 150 1.07 13.35 -5.64
N TRP A 151 1.24 12.26 -6.40
CA TRP A 151 2.52 11.59 -6.59
C TRP A 151 3.21 12.05 -7.88
N SER A 152 4.52 11.79 -7.98
CA SER A 152 5.23 11.96 -9.25
C SER A 152 4.65 11.02 -10.33
N PRO A 153 4.81 11.34 -11.64
CA PRO A 153 4.30 10.49 -12.72
C PRO A 153 4.75 9.03 -12.60
N HIS A 154 6.02 8.82 -12.26
CA HIS A 154 6.59 7.49 -12.08
C HIS A 154 5.92 6.70 -10.95
N VAL A 155 5.77 7.30 -9.77
CA VAL A 155 5.10 6.65 -8.62
C VAL A 155 3.64 6.37 -8.94
N THR A 156 2.98 7.29 -9.65
CA THR A 156 1.57 7.11 -10.03
C THR A 156 1.39 5.94 -11.00
N ASP A 157 2.31 5.76 -11.94
CA ASP A 157 2.28 4.60 -12.85
C ASP A 157 2.53 3.28 -12.14
N VAL A 158 3.47 3.24 -11.17
CA VAL A 158 3.72 2.05 -10.35
C VAL A 158 2.49 1.69 -9.52
N LEU A 159 1.92 2.66 -8.79
CA LEU A 159 0.72 2.44 -7.97
C LEU A 159 -0.47 2.00 -8.81
N ARG A 160 -0.64 2.54 -10.03
CA ARG A 160 -1.69 2.10 -10.98
C ARG A 160 -1.50 0.66 -11.41
N ARG A 161 -0.27 0.23 -11.69
CA ARG A 161 0.03 -1.17 -12.06
C ARG A 161 -0.29 -2.12 -10.92
N ILE A 162 0.13 -1.78 -9.71
CA ILE A 162 -0.20 -2.56 -8.50
C ILE A 162 -1.72 -2.61 -8.32
N ASP A 163 -2.43 -1.49 -8.53
CA ASP A 163 -3.88 -1.41 -8.38
C ASP A 163 -4.63 -2.37 -9.33
N HIS A 164 -4.21 -2.44 -10.58
CA HIS A 164 -4.79 -3.38 -11.55
C HIS A 164 -4.49 -4.84 -11.20
N VAL A 165 -3.26 -5.14 -10.78
CA VAL A 165 -2.83 -6.50 -10.45
C VAL A 165 -3.50 -7.02 -9.16
N ASN A 166 -3.77 -6.12 -8.20
CA ASN A 166 -4.37 -6.46 -6.93
C ASN A 166 -5.74 -7.15 -7.07
N ILE A 167 -6.48 -6.91 -8.15
CA ILE A 167 -7.75 -7.59 -8.41
C ILE A 167 -7.52 -9.10 -8.55
N PHE A 168 -6.50 -9.53 -9.29
CA PHE A 168 -6.17 -10.96 -9.45
C PHE A 168 -5.68 -11.58 -8.13
N LEU A 169 -4.90 -10.82 -7.36
CA LEU A 169 -4.47 -11.24 -6.02
C LEU A 169 -5.66 -11.42 -5.07
N LEU A 170 -6.65 -10.52 -5.11
CA LEU A 170 -7.83 -10.64 -4.26
C LEU A 170 -8.70 -11.83 -4.68
N ILE A 171 -8.85 -12.10 -5.98
CA ILE A 171 -9.57 -13.30 -6.45
C ILE A 171 -8.87 -14.57 -5.95
N ALA A 172 -7.56 -14.70 -6.16
CA ALA A 172 -6.80 -15.84 -5.63
C ALA A 172 -6.85 -15.94 -4.10
N GLY A 173 -6.73 -14.80 -3.43
CA GLY A 173 -6.88 -14.68 -1.99
C GLY A 173 -8.25 -15.16 -1.49
N THR A 174 -9.33 -14.87 -2.22
CA THR A 174 -10.71 -15.29 -1.88
C THR A 174 -10.86 -16.80 -2.00
N TYR A 175 -10.34 -17.40 -3.07
CA TYR A 175 -10.43 -18.85 -3.26
C TYR A 175 -9.58 -19.64 -2.26
N THR A 176 -8.56 -19.02 -1.65
CA THR A 176 -7.64 -19.72 -0.75
C THR A 176 -8.35 -20.26 0.52
N PRO A 177 -9.06 -19.46 1.34
CA PRO A 177 -9.80 -19.96 2.48
C PRO A 177 -11.13 -20.62 2.09
N VAL A 178 -11.85 -20.14 1.06
CA VAL A 178 -13.16 -20.72 0.70
C VAL A 178 -13.04 -22.18 0.25
N SER A 179 -11.92 -22.53 -0.39
CA SER A 179 -11.65 -23.89 -0.87
C SER A 179 -11.48 -24.91 0.27
N PHE A 180 -11.33 -24.48 1.53
CA PHE A 180 -11.36 -25.41 2.67
C PHE A 180 -12.74 -26.03 2.91
N ALA A 181 -13.80 -25.51 2.28
CA ALA A 181 -15.08 -26.19 2.23
C ALA A 181 -15.07 -27.46 1.37
N LEU A 182 -14.02 -27.73 0.60
CA LEU A 182 -13.93 -28.86 -0.32
C LEU A 182 -12.90 -29.89 0.15
N GLU A 183 -13.00 -31.09 -0.41
CA GLU A 183 -12.01 -32.15 -0.20
C GLU A 183 -10.59 -31.71 -0.59
N PRO A 184 -9.54 -32.29 0.02
CA PRO A 184 -8.16 -31.86 -0.17
C PRO A 184 -7.71 -31.79 -1.64
N PHE A 185 -8.16 -32.72 -2.48
CA PHE A 185 -7.83 -32.70 -3.92
C PHE A 185 -8.32 -31.41 -4.59
N TRP A 186 -9.63 -31.14 -4.52
CA TRP A 186 -10.24 -29.95 -5.13
C TRP A 186 -9.73 -28.67 -4.50
N ARG A 187 -9.54 -28.66 -3.18
CA ARG A 187 -8.96 -27.53 -2.46
C ARG A 187 -7.59 -27.16 -3.03
N ASN A 188 -6.69 -28.14 -3.08
CA ASN A 188 -5.31 -27.91 -3.52
C ASN A 188 -5.28 -27.56 -5.01
N PHE A 189 -6.09 -28.23 -5.83
CA PHE A 189 -6.20 -27.93 -7.25
C PHE A 189 -6.62 -26.48 -7.50
N ILE A 190 -7.67 -26.00 -6.82
CA ILE A 190 -8.17 -24.63 -6.99
C ILE A 190 -7.11 -23.63 -6.55
N ILE A 191 -6.50 -23.83 -5.38
CA ILE A 191 -5.47 -22.92 -4.86
C ILE A 191 -4.27 -22.86 -5.82
N ILE A 192 -3.70 -24.01 -6.21
CA ILE A 192 -2.50 -24.06 -7.05
C ILE A 192 -2.77 -23.44 -8.42
N SER A 193 -3.87 -23.83 -9.08
CA SER A 193 -4.17 -23.32 -10.42
C SER A 193 -4.50 -21.83 -10.41
N MET A 194 -5.25 -21.34 -9.43
CA MET A 194 -5.57 -19.92 -9.30
C MET A 194 -4.31 -19.06 -9.05
N TRP A 195 -3.45 -19.48 -8.12
CA TRP A 195 -2.19 -18.77 -7.88
C TRP A 195 -1.22 -18.85 -9.06
N SER A 196 -1.23 -19.96 -9.82
CA SER A 196 -0.46 -20.07 -11.07
C SER A 196 -0.96 -19.09 -12.12
N CYS A 197 -2.27 -18.99 -12.34
CA CYS A 197 -2.87 -18.00 -13.23
C CYS A 197 -2.56 -16.57 -12.78
N THR A 198 -2.62 -16.28 -11.48
CA THR A 198 -2.29 -14.95 -10.92
C THR A 198 -0.82 -14.62 -11.12
N LEU A 199 0.08 -15.57 -10.91
CA LEU A 199 1.50 -15.39 -11.14
C LEU A 199 1.79 -15.10 -12.62
N ILE A 200 1.18 -15.84 -13.54
CA ILE A 200 1.29 -15.59 -14.99
C ILE A 200 0.79 -14.18 -15.32
N ALA A 201 -0.38 -13.79 -14.80
CA ALA A 201 -0.92 -12.44 -15.00
C ALA A 201 0.02 -11.36 -14.47
N LEU A 202 0.64 -11.57 -13.29
CA LEU A 202 1.65 -10.70 -12.71
C LEU A 202 2.88 -10.56 -13.59
N ILE A 203 3.43 -11.67 -14.06
CA ILE A 203 4.61 -11.70 -14.93
C ILE A 203 4.32 -10.93 -16.22
N ILE A 204 3.17 -11.15 -16.84
CA ILE A 204 2.74 -10.41 -18.05
C ILE A 204 2.67 -8.91 -17.75
N HIS A 205 2.12 -8.50 -16.60
CA HIS A 205 2.02 -7.09 -16.22
C HIS A 205 3.38 -6.42 -15.95
N VAL A 206 4.33 -7.17 -15.41
CA VAL A 206 5.67 -6.67 -15.06
C VAL A 206 6.57 -6.61 -16.30
N ILE A 207 6.57 -7.66 -17.14
CA ILE A 207 7.45 -7.76 -18.30
C ILE A 207 6.91 -6.93 -19.48
N TRP A 208 5.61 -7.01 -19.75
CA TRP A 208 5.02 -6.38 -20.94
C TRP A 208 4.38 -5.03 -20.59
N ILE A 209 5.23 -4.03 -20.41
CA ILE A 209 4.86 -2.67 -19.99
C ILE A 209 3.81 -2.02 -20.91
N ASN A 210 3.85 -2.33 -22.21
CA ASN A 210 2.97 -1.81 -23.26
C ASN A 210 1.98 -2.86 -23.79
N ALA A 211 1.60 -3.85 -22.98
CA ALA A 211 0.66 -4.88 -23.42
C ALA A 211 -0.66 -4.26 -23.92
N PRO A 212 -1.24 -4.80 -25.00
CA PRO A 212 -2.46 -4.26 -25.56
C PRO A 212 -3.62 -4.43 -24.57
N ARG A 213 -4.52 -3.44 -24.51
CA ARG A 213 -5.62 -3.42 -23.51
C ARG A 213 -6.51 -4.66 -23.53
N TRP A 214 -6.69 -5.29 -24.70
CA TRP A 214 -7.51 -6.49 -24.86
C TRP A 214 -6.94 -7.70 -24.09
N LEU A 215 -5.61 -7.76 -23.90
CA LEU A 215 -4.98 -8.85 -23.17
C LEU A 215 -5.46 -8.88 -21.72
N TYR A 216 -5.55 -7.71 -21.09
CA TYR A 216 -6.06 -7.59 -19.72
C TYR A 216 -7.53 -8.02 -19.63
N THR A 217 -8.35 -7.63 -20.61
CA THR A 217 -9.75 -8.09 -20.69
C THR A 217 -9.86 -9.61 -20.76
N VAL A 218 -9.02 -10.27 -21.57
CA VAL A 218 -8.98 -11.73 -21.66
C VAL A 218 -8.62 -12.36 -20.31
N VAL A 219 -7.61 -11.82 -19.62
CA VAL A 219 -7.24 -12.31 -18.28
C VAL A 219 -8.41 -12.18 -17.31
N TYR A 220 -9.13 -11.05 -17.30
CA TYR A 220 -10.34 -10.88 -16.47
C TYR A 220 -11.43 -11.91 -16.79
N ILE A 221 -11.66 -12.19 -18.08
CA ILE A 221 -12.64 -13.20 -18.50
C ILE A 221 -12.24 -14.59 -18.01
N VAL A 222 -10.97 -14.97 -18.15
CA VAL A 222 -10.46 -16.28 -17.69
C VAL A 222 -10.71 -16.45 -16.18
N PHE A 223 -10.37 -15.45 -15.37
CA PHE A 223 -10.62 -15.48 -13.93
C PHE A 223 -12.12 -15.53 -13.59
N GLY A 224 -12.95 -14.80 -14.33
CA GLY A 224 -14.41 -14.81 -14.16
C GLY A 224 -15.04 -16.17 -14.48
N ILE A 225 -14.69 -16.77 -15.62
CA ILE A 225 -15.16 -18.10 -16.03
C ILE A 225 -14.66 -19.16 -15.05
N TYR A 226 -13.38 -19.09 -14.68
CA TYR A 226 -12.81 -19.99 -13.70
C TYR A 226 -13.61 -19.97 -12.40
N GLY A 227 -13.99 -18.78 -11.92
CA GLY A 227 -14.78 -18.67 -10.71
C GLY A 227 -16.11 -19.42 -10.81
N LEU A 228 -16.80 -19.33 -11.94
CA LEU A 228 -18.06 -20.04 -12.17
C LEU A 228 -17.89 -21.56 -12.29
N ALA A 229 -16.76 -22.03 -12.81
CA ALA A 229 -16.53 -23.45 -13.11
C ALA A 229 -16.63 -24.37 -11.88
N PHE A 230 -16.31 -23.87 -10.68
CA PHE A 230 -16.30 -24.66 -9.45
C PHE A 230 -17.52 -24.43 -8.56
N MET A 231 -18.48 -23.58 -8.96
CA MET A 231 -19.63 -23.21 -8.13
C MET A 231 -20.48 -24.42 -7.74
N MET A 232 -20.60 -25.43 -8.61
CA MET A 232 -21.34 -26.66 -8.29
C MET A 232 -20.68 -27.49 -7.18
N LEU A 233 -19.34 -27.48 -7.09
CA LEU A 233 -18.62 -28.15 -6.00
C LEU A 233 -18.93 -27.48 -4.65
N PHE A 234 -18.90 -26.15 -4.62
CA PHE A 234 -19.26 -25.39 -3.42
C PHE A 234 -20.74 -25.53 -3.07
N TRP A 235 -21.62 -25.59 -4.06
CA TRP A 235 -23.06 -25.77 -3.87
C TRP A 235 -23.38 -27.07 -3.14
N ASN A 236 -22.69 -28.15 -3.52
CA ASN A 236 -22.89 -29.49 -2.95
C ASN A 236 -22.05 -29.75 -1.70
N SER A 237 -21.15 -28.84 -1.32
CA SER A 237 -20.33 -29.01 -0.14
C SER A 237 -21.15 -28.83 1.14
N PRO A 238 -21.00 -29.72 2.14
CA PRO A 238 -21.67 -29.57 3.43
C PRO A 238 -21.16 -28.36 4.24
N TYR A 239 -19.99 -27.82 3.90
CA TYR A 239 -19.37 -26.69 4.60
C TYR A 239 -19.58 -25.33 3.90
N ALA A 240 -20.14 -25.33 2.68
CA ALA A 240 -20.44 -24.10 1.94
C ALA A 240 -21.93 -23.97 1.63
N GLY A 241 -22.45 -24.86 0.78
CA GLY A 241 -23.86 -24.89 0.41
C GLY A 241 -24.33 -23.71 -0.45
N PRO A 242 -25.65 -23.62 -0.72
CA PRO A 242 -26.24 -22.62 -1.62
C PRO A 242 -25.98 -21.18 -1.19
N ALA A 243 -26.03 -20.88 0.11
CA ALA A 243 -25.88 -19.52 0.61
C ALA A 243 -24.48 -18.94 0.30
N VAL A 244 -23.43 -19.74 0.48
CA VAL A 244 -22.06 -19.36 0.14
C VAL A 244 -21.93 -19.12 -1.36
N VAL A 245 -22.49 -20.01 -2.19
CA VAL A 245 -22.43 -19.84 -3.66
C VAL A 245 -23.17 -18.58 -4.10
N ILE A 246 -24.36 -18.30 -3.56
CA ILE A 246 -25.12 -17.09 -3.87
C ILE A 246 -24.30 -15.85 -3.51
N LEU A 247 -23.62 -15.83 -2.36
CA LEU A 247 -22.74 -14.72 -1.97
C LEU A 247 -21.51 -14.59 -2.89
N LEU A 248 -20.89 -15.70 -3.31
CA LEU A 248 -19.78 -15.67 -4.28
C LEU A 248 -20.23 -15.08 -5.62
N CYS A 249 -21.38 -15.53 -6.13
CA CYS A 249 -21.99 -15.04 -7.37
C CYS A 249 -22.43 -13.58 -7.25
N ALA A 250 -23.09 -13.19 -6.15
CA ALA A 250 -23.49 -11.81 -5.90
C ALA A 250 -22.28 -10.89 -5.82
N GLY A 251 -21.21 -11.33 -5.14
CA GLY A 251 -19.98 -10.57 -5.07
C GLY A 251 -19.31 -10.40 -6.43
N GLY A 252 -19.27 -11.45 -7.24
CA GLY A 252 -18.82 -11.40 -8.62
C GLY A 252 -19.67 -10.46 -9.49
N ALA A 253 -20.99 -10.48 -9.32
CA ALA A 253 -21.91 -9.59 -10.01
C ALA A 253 -21.68 -8.12 -9.63
N CYS A 254 -21.47 -7.80 -8.35
CA CYS A 254 -21.10 -6.45 -7.91
C CYS A 254 -19.83 -5.94 -8.59
N TYR A 255 -18.80 -6.80 -8.69
CA TYR A 255 -17.56 -6.48 -9.42
C TYR A 255 -17.81 -6.21 -10.90
N ILE A 256 -18.55 -7.10 -11.58
CA ILE A 256 -18.83 -6.99 -13.01
C ILE A 256 -19.66 -5.73 -13.30
N LEU A 257 -20.73 -5.49 -12.54
CA LEU A 257 -21.58 -4.30 -12.70
C LEU A 257 -20.77 -3.01 -12.48
N GLY A 258 -19.95 -2.97 -11.43
CA GLY A 258 -19.03 -1.86 -11.22
C GLY A 258 -18.06 -1.67 -12.40
N ALA A 259 -17.47 -2.75 -12.91
CA ALA A 259 -16.53 -2.71 -14.03
C ALA A 259 -17.21 -2.25 -15.33
N ILE A 260 -18.47 -2.64 -15.57
CA ILE A 260 -19.29 -2.14 -16.67
C ILE A 260 -19.50 -0.64 -16.55
N VAL A 261 -19.88 -0.13 -15.36
CA VAL A 261 -20.02 1.31 -15.11
C VAL A 261 -18.70 2.05 -15.35
N TYR A 262 -17.57 1.47 -14.91
CA TYR A 262 -16.25 2.01 -15.16
C TYR A 262 -15.91 2.09 -16.66
N ALA A 263 -16.18 1.02 -17.40
CA ALA A 263 -15.90 0.92 -18.83
C ALA A 263 -16.76 1.88 -19.65
N LEU A 264 -18.06 1.94 -19.35
CA LEU A 264 -19.02 2.83 -20.03
C LEU A 264 -18.88 4.30 -19.59
N ARG A 265 -18.18 4.55 -18.46
CA ARG A 265 -18.11 5.85 -17.78
C ARG A 265 -19.49 6.44 -17.48
N LYS A 266 -20.47 5.58 -17.28
CA LYS A 266 -21.87 5.92 -17.00
C LYS A 266 -22.50 4.87 -16.07
N PRO A 267 -23.38 5.27 -15.12
CA PRO A 267 -23.79 6.66 -14.86
C PRO A 267 -22.70 7.47 -14.16
N ASP A 268 -22.79 8.79 -14.27
CA ASP A 268 -21.88 9.76 -13.64
C ASP A 268 -22.69 10.78 -12.83
N PRO A 269 -23.24 10.37 -11.67
CA PRO A 269 -24.35 11.08 -11.02
C PRO A 269 -23.94 12.45 -10.49
N TRP A 270 -22.74 12.58 -9.91
CA TRP A 270 -22.19 13.84 -9.44
C TRP A 270 -20.69 13.94 -9.80
N PRO A 271 -20.33 14.37 -11.02
CA PRO A 271 -18.96 14.29 -11.53
C PRO A 271 -17.89 14.99 -10.68
N ARG A 272 -18.28 15.97 -9.85
CA ARG A 272 -17.37 16.67 -8.92
C ARG A 272 -17.20 15.96 -7.57
N ILE A 273 -18.11 15.09 -7.18
CA ILE A 273 -18.19 14.49 -5.83
C ILE A 273 -18.08 12.97 -5.93
N PHE A 274 -18.97 12.35 -6.69
CA PHE A 274 -19.17 10.91 -6.80
C PHE A 274 -19.58 10.57 -8.24
N GLY A 275 -18.64 10.01 -9.00
CA GLY A 275 -18.83 9.68 -10.40
C GLY A 275 -18.79 8.18 -10.69
N PHE A 276 -18.67 7.82 -11.96
CA PHE A 276 -18.62 6.43 -12.42
C PHE A 276 -17.51 5.60 -11.75
N HIS A 277 -16.38 6.22 -11.41
CA HIS A 277 -15.24 5.55 -10.76
C HIS A 277 -15.55 5.22 -9.30
N GLU A 278 -16.28 6.11 -8.63
CA GLU A 278 -16.73 5.89 -7.26
C GLU A 278 -17.80 4.79 -7.20
N ILE A 279 -18.68 4.70 -8.21
CA ILE A 279 -19.60 3.56 -8.36
C ILE A 279 -18.83 2.24 -8.52
N PHE A 280 -17.77 2.24 -9.32
CA PHE A 280 -16.89 1.08 -9.45
C PHE A 280 -16.29 0.68 -8.09
N HIS A 281 -15.75 1.64 -7.33
CA HIS A 281 -15.24 1.38 -5.97
C HIS A 281 -16.32 0.91 -4.99
N CYS A 282 -17.57 1.34 -5.14
CA CYS A 282 -18.67 0.78 -4.36
C CYS A 282 -18.92 -0.69 -4.74
N GLY A 283 -18.89 -1.02 -6.03
CA GLY A 283 -19.04 -2.38 -6.53
C GLY A 283 -17.93 -3.31 -6.03
N THR A 284 -16.68 -2.85 -5.99
CA THR A 284 -15.55 -3.64 -5.46
C THR A 284 -15.68 -3.89 -3.95
N VAL A 285 -16.08 -2.87 -3.16
CA VAL A 285 -16.29 -3.03 -1.71
C VAL A 285 -17.49 -3.92 -1.41
N ALA A 286 -18.60 -3.77 -2.14
CA ALA A 286 -19.77 -4.64 -2.01
C ALA A 286 -19.42 -6.09 -2.38
N GLY A 287 -18.67 -6.29 -3.47
CA GLY A 287 -18.18 -7.59 -3.88
C GLY A 287 -17.33 -8.26 -2.81
N TYR A 288 -16.35 -7.53 -2.28
CA TYR A 288 -15.53 -7.97 -1.17
C TYR A 288 -16.35 -8.32 0.08
N ALA A 289 -17.36 -7.51 0.43
CA ALA A 289 -18.21 -7.78 1.59
C ALA A 289 -18.97 -9.10 1.42
N CYS A 290 -19.55 -9.37 0.24
CA CYS A 290 -20.18 -10.65 -0.04
C CYS A 290 -19.21 -11.83 0.11
N HIS A 291 -18.00 -11.71 -0.45
CA HIS A 291 -16.98 -12.76 -0.37
C HIS A 291 -16.46 -12.97 1.06
N MET A 292 -16.26 -11.88 1.81
CA MET A 292 -15.88 -11.94 3.22
C MET A 292 -16.92 -12.70 4.04
N VAL A 293 -18.21 -12.36 3.90
CA VAL A 293 -19.30 -13.07 4.58
C VAL A 293 -19.35 -14.55 4.18
N ALA A 294 -19.19 -14.85 2.90
CA ALA A 294 -19.14 -16.23 2.41
C ALA A 294 -18.01 -17.04 3.09
N ILE A 295 -16.83 -16.46 3.24
CA ILE A 295 -15.70 -17.12 3.91
C ILE A 295 -15.96 -17.28 5.41
N TYR A 296 -16.56 -16.28 6.07
CA TYR A 296 -16.99 -16.42 7.46
C TYR A 296 -17.94 -17.61 7.66
N MET A 297 -18.92 -17.77 6.78
CA MET A 297 -19.85 -18.90 6.82
C MET A 297 -19.12 -20.23 6.69
N VAL A 298 -18.17 -20.33 5.75
CA VAL A 298 -17.35 -21.55 5.57
C VAL A 298 -16.55 -21.85 6.84
N ILE A 299 -15.90 -20.87 7.44
CA ILE A 299 -15.07 -21.08 8.64
C ILE A 299 -15.92 -21.55 9.82
N VAL A 300 -17.08 -20.93 10.04
CA VAL A 300 -18.00 -21.32 11.12
C VAL A 300 -18.55 -22.73 10.88
N ALA A 301 -18.87 -23.09 9.63
CA ALA A 301 -19.33 -24.44 9.29
C ALA A 301 -18.26 -25.52 9.55
N LEU A 302 -16.98 -25.17 9.39
CA LEU A 302 -15.82 -26.05 9.63
C LEU A 302 -15.48 -26.24 11.12
N TRP A 303 -16.19 -25.61 12.06
CA TRP A 303 -15.99 -25.85 13.49
C TRP A 303 -16.54 -27.20 13.98
N ASN A 304 -17.36 -27.85 13.16
CA ASN A 304 -18.06 -29.09 13.49
C ASN A 304 -17.25 -30.33 13.12
#